data_AF-T2J2E3-F1
#
_entry.id   AF-T2J2E3-F1
#
_cell.length_a   1.000
_cell.length_b   1.000
_cell.length_c   1.000
_cell.angle_alpha   90.00
_cell.angle_beta   90.00
_cell.angle_gamma   90.00
#
_symmetry.space_group_name_H-M   'P 1'
#
loop_
_entity.id
_entity.type
_entity.pdbx_description
1 polymer ?
#
loop_
_entity_poly.entity_id
_entity_poly.type
_entity_poly.pdbx_seq_one_letter_code
_entity_poly.pdbx_strand_id
1 'polypeptide(L)'
;MQIRRRPPNPAIEVDILRYQVPDPNGEANHILEEIVWHKEKEVERMRESLSLLELRKQERNAPPAKDFLGAISQGKPNPLNCRGKKSLSF
;
A
#
# COMPACT_ATOMS: atom_id res chain seq x y z
N MET A 1 -11.42 -0.55 17.06
CA MET A 1 -10.72 -1.57 16.26
C MET A 1 -9.23 -1.25 16.28
N GLN A 2 -8.37 -2.21 16.61
CA GLN A 2 -6.92 -2.01 16.69
C GLN A 2 -6.24 -2.94 15.68
N ILE A 3 -5.42 -2.37 14.77
CA ILE A 3 -4.73 -3.11 13.70
C ILE A 3 -3.23 -3.08 14.00
N ARG A 4 -2.58 -4.23 14.16
CA ARG A 4 -1.12 -4.28 14.38
C ARG A 4 -0.44 -4.08 13.04
N ARG A 5 0.57 -3.20 12.98
CA ARG A 5 1.31 -2.93 11.73
C ARG A 5 2.35 -4.00 11.41
N ARG A 6 2.79 -4.76 12.42
CA ARG A 6 3.73 -5.88 12.24
C ARG A 6 3.21 -7.10 13.01
N PRO A 7 3.43 -8.31 12.49
CA PRO A 7 3.20 -9.51 13.26
C PRO A 7 4.14 -9.52 14.48
N PRO A 8 3.70 -10.04 15.64
CA PRO A 8 4.50 -10.04 16.86
C PRO A 8 5.79 -10.84 16.70
N ASN A 9 5.77 -11.89 15.89
CA ASN A 9 6.95 -12.68 15.57
C ASN A 9 6.96 -13.08 14.08
N PRO A 10 7.55 -12.25 13.20
CA PRO A 10 7.66 -12.59 11.79
C PRO A 10 8.59 -13.79 11.59
N ALA A 11 8.29 -14.63 10.60
CA ALA A 11 9.22 -15.65 10.17
C ALA A 11 10.47 -15.00 9.54
N ILE A 12 11.64 -15.49 9.95
CA ILE A 12 12.94 -15.02 9.47
C ILE A 12 13.49 -16.10 8.54
N GLU A 13 13.73 -15.73 7.29
CA GLU A 13 14.42 -16.59 6.31
C GLU A 13 15.94 -16.44 6.51
N VAL A 14 16.62 -17.57 6.68
CA VAL A 14 18.07 -17.69 6.89
C VAL A 14 18.61 -18.71 5.87
N ASP A 15 19.02 -18.21 4.72
CA ASP A 15 19.46 -19.00 3.57
C ASP A 15 18.43 -20.06 3.16
N ILE A 16 18.64 -21.34 3.50
CA ILE A 16 17.72 -22.44 3.21
C ILE A 16 16.73 -22.76 4.36
N LEU A 17 16.84 -22.07 5.50
CA LEU A 17 16.06 -22.34 6.71
C LEU A 17 15.10 -21.20 7.02
N ARG A 18 13.87 -21.53 7.43
CA ARG A 18 12.90 -20.57 7.96
C ARG A 18 12.73 -20.74 9.46
N TYR A 19 13.08 -19.72 10.23
CA TYR A 19 12.87 -19.71 11.68
C TYR A 19 11.58 -18.98 12.05
N GLN A 20 10.71 -19.62 12.82
CA GLN A 20 9.48 -19.02 13.35
C GLN A 20 9.21 -19.58 14.74
N VAL A 21 9.07 -18.68 15.73
CA VAL A 21 8.61 -19.05 17.08
C VAL A 21 7.08 -19.07 17.05
N PRO A 22 6.44 -20.16 17.48
CA PRO A 22 4.98 -20.22 17.58
C PRO A 22 4.51 -19.25 18.66
N ASP A 23 3.65 -18.32 18.27
CA ASP A 23 2.98 -17.37 19.16
C ASP A 23 1.47 -17.52 18.99
N PRO A 24 0.68 -17.63 20.08
CA PRO A 24 -0.77 -17.78 20.00
C PRO A 24 -1.47 -16.57 19.37
N ASN A 25 -0.81 -15.41 19.29
CA ASN A 25 -1.28 -14.22 18.57
C ASN A 25 -0.52 -14.03 17.25
N GLY A 26 0.16 -15.04 16.73
CA GLY A 26 0.97 -14.95 15.51
C GLY A 26 0.15 -14.75 14.24
N GLU A 27 -1.12 -15.14 14.25
CA GLU A 27 -2.04 -14.96 13.12
C GLU A 27 -2.73 -13.59 13.15
N ALA A 28 -3.15 -13.13 11.98
CA ALA A 28 -3.91 -11.90 11.84
C ALA A 28 -5.34 -12.13 12.36
N ASN A 29 -5.81 -11.27 13.25
CA ASN A 29 -7.18 -11.35 13.79
C ASN A 29 -8.22 -10.86 12.78
N HIS A 30 -7.79 -10.12 11.75
CA HIS A 30 -8.67 -9.51 10.76
C HIS A 30 -7.95 -9.36 9.42
N ILE A 31 -8.70 -9.41 8.31
CA ILE A 31 -8.14 -9.29 6.95
C ILE A 31 -7.35 -7.98 6.73
N LEU A 32 -7.77 -6.88 7.35
CA LEU A 32 -7.05 -5.60 7.27
C LEU A 32 -5.64 -5.68 7.88
N GLU A 33 -5.45 -6.52 8.89
CA GLU A 33 -4.15 -6.72 9.52
C GLU A 33 -3.21 -7.48 8.60
N GLU A 34 -3.69 -8.52 7.92
CA GLU A 34 -2.95 -9.22 6.87
C GLU A 34 -2.56 -8.29 5.71
N ILE A 35 -3.50 -7.46 5.24
CA ILE A 35 -3.26 -6.47 4.18
C ILE A 35 -2.16 -5.49 4.60
N VAL A 36 -2.23 -4.98 5.84
CA VAL A 36 -1.23 -4.04 6.35
C VAL A 36 0.13 -4.71 6.46
N TRP A 37 0.23 -5.93 7.01
CA TRP A 37 1.50 -6.66 7.11
C TRP A 37 2.15 -6.91 5.74
N HIS A 38 1.34 -7.29 4.74
CA HIS A 38 1.84 -7.45 3.38
C HIS A 38 2.29 -6.11 2.77
N LYS A 39 1.52 -5.03 3.00
CA LYS A 39 1.84 -3.71 2.45
C LYS A 39 3.11 -3.11 3.07
N GLU A 40 3.37 -3.36 4.35
CA GLU A 40 4.63 -2.93 4.98
C GLU A 40 5.85 -3.56 4.28
N LYS A 41 5.82 -4.86 4.00
CA LYS A 41 6.89 -5.54 3.24
C LYS A 41 7.02 -4.98 1.82
N GLU A 42 5.90 -4.67 1.17
CA GLU A 42 5.91 -4.06 -0.16
C GLU A 42 6.55 -2.66 -0.14
N VAL A 43 6.22 -1.84 0.85
CA VAL A 43 6.79 -0.49 1.00
C VAL A 43 8.29 -0.56 1.29
N GLU A 44 8.75 -1.52 2.08
CA GLU A 44 10.18 -1.74 2.34
C GLU A 44 10.93 -2.05 1.05
N ARG A 45 10.45 -3.01 0.24
CA ARG A 45 11.02 -3.30 -1.09
C ARG A 45 11.01 -2.11 -2.04
N MET A 46 9.95 -1.29 -2.01
CA MET A 46 9.87 -0.09 -2.85
C MET A 46 10.87 1.00 -2.42
N ARG A 47 11.19 1.10 -1.13
CA ARG A 47 12.19 2.05 -0.62
C ARG A 47 13.61 1.66 -1.01
N GLU A 48 13.87 0.36 -1.15
CA GLU A 48 15.15 -0.15 -1.68
C GLU A 48 15.32 0.19 -3.17
N SER A 49 14.23 0.16 -3.94
CA SER A 49 14.28 0.43 -5.38
C SER A 49 14.23 1.92 -5.74
N LEU A 50 13.49 2.74 -4.99
CA LEU A 50 13.39 4.18 -5.18
C LEU A 50 13.54 4.90 -3.85
N SER A 51 14.59 5.72 -3.74
CA SER A 51 14.83 6.47 -2.52
C SER A 51 13.75 7.52 -2.29
N LEU A 52 13.48 7.86 -1.02
CA LEU A 52 12.52 8.91 -0.66
C LEU A 52 12.87 10.27 -1.27
N LEU A 53 14.16 10.56 -1.46
CA LEU A 53 14.62 11.82 -2.06
C LEU A 53 14.27 11.90 -3.54
N GLU A 54 14.46 10.81 -4.29
CA GLU A 54 14.11 10.73 -5.70
C GLU A 54 12.60 10.77 -5.90
N LEU A 55 11.84 10.03 -5.08
CA LEU A 55 10.38 10.07 -5.11
C LEU A 55 9.85 11.50 -4.90
N ARG A 56 10.45 12.26 -3.97
CA ARG A 56 10.08 13.67 -3.73
C ARG A 56 10.48 14.62 -4.87
N LYS A 57 11.48 14.27 -5.68
CA LYS A 57 11.80 15.02 -6.91
C LYS A 57 10.76 14.72 -7.99
N GLN A 58 10.38 13.45 -8.15
CA GLN A 58 9.35 13.03 -9.11
C GLN A 58 7.99 13.64 -8.78
N GLU A 59 7.61 13.68 -7.50
CA GLU A 59 6.37 14.31 -7.04
C GLU A 59 6.31 15.80 -7.44
N ARG A 60 7.41 16.55 -7.27
CA ARG A 60 7.48 17.97 -7.65
C ARG A 60 7.37 18.20 -9.16
N ASN A 61 7.82 17.23 -9.95
CA ASN A 61 7.73 17.28 -11.41
C ASN A 61 6.40 16.71 -11.93
N ALA A 62 5.56 16.14 -11.07
CA ALA A 62 4.29 15.56 -11.45
C ALA A 62 3.27 16.65 -11.80
N PRO A 63 2.29 16.36 -12.69
CA PRO A 63 1.19 17.28 -12.96
C PRO A 63 0.40 17.56 -11.68
N PRO A 64 -0.25 18.73 -11.58
CA PRO A 64 -1.04 19.09 -10.40
C PRO A 64 -2.14 18.06 -10.13
N ALA A 65 -2.41 17.82 -8.85
CA ALA A 65 -3.46 16.92 -8.42
C ALA A 65 -4.82 17.38 -8.97
N LYS A 66 -5.55 16.46 -9.60
CA LYS A 66 -6.91 16.72 -10.08
C LYS A 66 -7.86 16.78 -8.89
N ASP A 67 -8.87 17.64 -8.95
CA ASP A 67 -9.90 17.73 -7.91
C ASP A 67 -10.79 16.47 -7.92
N PHE A 68 -10.42 15.52 -7.08
CA PHE A 68 -11.10 14.24 -6.95
C PHE A 68 -12.45 14.37 -6.22
N LEU A 69 -12.53 15.28 -5.23
CA LEU A 69 -13.74 15.47 -4.43
C LEU A 69 -14.81 16.22 -5.23
N GLY A 70 -14.43 17.27 -5.96
CA GLY A 70 -15.32 17.96 -6.90
C GLY A 70 -15.86 17.01 -7.96
N ALA A 71 -15.03 16.13 -8.51
CA ALA A 71 -15.45 15.12 -9.49
C ALA A 71 -16.45 14.10 -8.93
N ILE A 72 -16.32 13.69 -7.66
CA ILE A 72 -17.28 12.78 -7.01
C ILE A 72 -18.59 13.52 -6.70
N SER A 73 -18.52 14.74 -6.18
CA SER A 73 -19.69 15.53 -5.76
C SER A 73 -20.54 15.97 -6.95
N GLN A 74 -19.91 16.35 -8.07
CA GLN A 74 -20.59 16.78 -9.30
C GLN A 74 -20.99 15.59 -10.20
N GLY A 75 -20.41 14.42 -9.97
CA GLY A 75 -20.71 13.21 -10.71
C GLY A 75 -22.08 12.66 -10.31
N LYS A 76 -22.93 12.33 -11.29
CA LYS A 76 -24.15 11.56 -11.04
C LYS A 76 -23.76 10.25 -10.33
N PRO A 77 -24.38 9.88 -9.19
CA PRO A 77 -24.00 8.71 -8.41
C PRO A 77 -24.35 7.43 -9.18
N ASN A 78 -23.49 7.07 -10.13
CA ASN A 78 -23.51 5.80 -10.81
C ASN A 78 -22.29 5.00 -10.29
N PRO A 79 -22.49 3.79 -9.77
CA PRO A 79 -21.44 3.02 -9.10
C PRO A 79 -20.30 2.54 -10.02
N LEU A 80 -20.35 2.85 -11.32
CA LEU A 80 -19.43 2.35 -12.36
C LEU A 80 -18.35 3.37 -12.79
N ASN A 81 -18.29 4.56 -12.19
CA ASN A 81 -17.64 5.71 -12.82
C ASN A 81 -16.23 6.05 -12.28
N CYS A 82 -15.66 5.25 -11.38
CA CYS A 82 -14.27 5.41 -10.93
C CYS A 82 -13.22 5.01 -11.98
N ARG A 83 -13.57 5.10 -13.28
CA ARG A 83 -12.63 4.85 -14.37
C ARG A 83 -11.85 6.13 -14.60
N GLY A 84 -10.64 6.20 -14.04
CA GLY A 84 -9.69 7.26 -14.35
C GLY A 84 -9.56 7.35 -15.87
N LYS A 85 -10.02 8.47 -16.45
CA LYS A 85 -9.85 8.76 -17.87
C LYS A 85 -8.34 8.84 -18.13
N LYS A 86 -7.75 7.73 -18.56
CA LYS A 86 -6.46 7.73 -19.24
C LYS A 86 -6.72 8.43 -20.57
N SER A 87 -6.46 9.73 -20.62
CA SER A 87 -6.31 10.44 -21.89
C SER A 87 -5.02 9.92 -22.52
N LEU A 88 -5.13 8.83 -23.28
CA LEU A 88 -4.16 8.49 -24.30
C LEU A 88 -4.44 9.45 -25.46
N SER A 89 -3.63 10.49 -25.59
CA SER A 89 -3.55 11.26 -26.83
C SER A 89 -2.41 10.62 -27.64
N PHE A 90 -2.77 9.99 -28.76
CA PHE A 90 -1.89 9.78 -29.91
C PHE A 90 -1.88 11.06 -30.76
#